data_AF-A0A8R1EIF2-F1
#
_entry.id   AF-A0A8R1EIF2-F1
#
_cell.length_a   1.000
_cell.length_b   1.000
_cell.length_c   1.000
_cell.angle_alpha   90.00
_cell.angle_beta   90.00
_cell.angle_gamma   90.00
#
_symmetry.space_group_name_H-M   'P 1'
#
loop_
_entity.id
_entity.type
_entity.pdbx_description
1 polymer ?
#
loop_
_entity_poly.entity_id
_entity_poly.type
_entity_poly.pdbx_seq_one_letter_code
_entity_poly.pdbx_strand_id
1 'polypeptide(L)'
;MHPLPNVDSENAPTTWGTYRPHMYFGLRTRSPMSPLFGMMWYEQPNSYQRPHIRHWCNQDDRLPGYYWYEADGRTFGRQNISEHHGGVIQTDWINELNGFAARVKLNMAPGRRYNVILYLSAQDLGTRLQLGKHLRHVFLGKSELLGKFTFGVRLKDDTQLQSSHSVMLTDERIPIERYHDFVVDNTVGLFFSFYRMEYTRHDLWLRNTAASF
;
A
#
# COMPACT_ATOMS: atom_id res chain seq x y z
N MET A 1 -31.33 -14.01 2.75
CA MET A 1 -30.76 -12.78 2.16
C MET A 1 -29.87 -12.15 3.21
N HIS A 2 -28.54 -12.13 3.01
CA HIS A 2 -27.69 -11.33 3.88
C HIS A 2 -27.94 -9.85 3.57
N PRO A 3 -28.20 -9.00 4.57
CA PRO A 3 -28.37 -7.57 4.32
C PRO A 3 -27.09 -7.02 3.69
N LEU A 4 -27.26 -6.17 2.68
CA LEU A 4 -26.16 -5.47 2.02
C LEU A 4 -25.29 -4.76 3.08
N PRO A 5 -23.99 -4.56 2.82
CA PRO A 5 -23.14 -3.70 3.65
C PRO A 5 -23.85 -2.41 4.00
N ASN A 6 -24.06 -2.15 5.30
CA ASN A 6 -24.51 -0.83 5.70
C ASN A 6 -23.39 0.16 5.30
N VAL A 7 -23.70 1.06 4.37
CA VAL A 7 -22.79 2.06 3.80
C VAL A 7 -22.82 3.37 4.61
N ASP A 8 -23.64 3.45 5.67
CA ASP A 8 -23.74 4.64 6.52
C ASP A 8 -22.36 5.05 7.04
N SER A 9 -21.91 6.23 6.61
CA SER A 9 -20.65 6.82 7.05
C SER A 9 -20.66 7.26 8.51
N GLU A 10 -21.85 7.46 9.08
CA GLU A 10 -22.04 7.81 10.50
C GLU A 10 -21.90 6.59 11.41
N ASN A 11 -22.25 5.41 10.93
CA ASN A 11 -22.08 4.16 11.66
C ASN A 11 -20.65 3.63 11.47
N ALA A 12 -19.80 3.90 12.45
CA ALA A 12 -18.39 3.52 12.53
C ALA A 12 -17.47 4.23 11.50
N PRO A 13 -17.29 5.55 11.60
CA PRO A 13 -16.53 6.38 10.64
C PRO A 13 -15.03 6.02 10.56
N THR A 14 -14.52 5.27 11.53
CA THR A 14 -13.12 4.80 11.63
C THR A 14 -12.91 3.39 11.10
N THR A 15 -13.97 2.68 10.68
CA THR A 15 -13.86 1.31 10.14
C THR A 15 -13.19 1.32 8.78
N TRP A 16 -12.06 0.62 8.66
CA TRP A 16 -11.29 0.49 7.42
C TRP A 16 -11.91 -0.54 6.49
N GLY A 17 -11.81 -0.28 5.18
CA GLY A 17 -12.25 -1.19 4.15
C GLY A 17 -11.70 -0.87 2.77
N THR A 18 -11.96 -1.75 1.82
CA THR A 18 -11.58 -1.63 0.41
C THR A 18 -12.50 -0.67 -0.37
N TYR A 19 -12.83 0.49 0.21
CA TYR A 19 -13.73 1.49 -0.38
C TYR A 19 -13.08 2.34 -1.49
N ARG A 20 -12.07 1.79 -2.18
CA ARG A 20 -11.33 2.40 -3.29
C ARG A 20 -11.27 1.41 -4.48
N PRO A 21 -12.41 1.09 -5.11
CA PRO A 21 -12.51 -0.02 -6.07
C PRO A 21 -11.71 0.21 -7.36
N HIS A 22 -11.30 1.45 -7.65
CA HIS A 22 -10.45 1.80 -8.79
C HIS A 22 -8.97 1.39 -8.61
N MET A 23 -8.58 0.91 -7.44
CA MET A 23 -7.21 0.48 -7.15
C MET A 23 -7.08 -1.03 -7.11
N TYR A 24 -5.90 -1.52 -7.48
CA TYR A 24 -5.58 -2.93 -7.26
C TYR A 24 -5.62 -3.30 -5.78
N PHE A 25 -4.95 -2.51 -4.92
CA PHE A 25 -5.06 -2.67 -3.48
C PHE A 25 -4.99 -1.30 -2.78
N GLY A 26 -6.07 -0.94 -2.08
CA GLY A 26 -6.17 0.32 -1.36
C GLY A 26 -7.25 0.25 -0.28
N LEU A 27 -6.99 0.95 0.82
CA LEU A 27 -7.88 0.98 1.98
C LEU A 27 -8.17 2.43 2.38
N ARG A 28 -9.37 2.65 2.89
CA ARG A 28 -9.77 3.88 3.57
C ARG A 28 -10.87 3.57 4.58
N THR A 29 -11.13 4.48 5.52
CA THR A 29 -12.35 4.44 6.31
C THR A 29 -13.53 5.00 5.53
N ARG A 30 -14.75 4.85 6.06
CA ARG A 30 -15.96 5.38 5.42
C ARG A 30 -16.01 6.91 5.38
N SER A 31 -15.28 7.57 6.28
CA SER A 31 -15.27 9.04 6.37
C SER A 31 -14.62 9.70 5.15
N PRO A 32 -15.14 10.85 4.67
CA PRO A 32 -14.47 11.69 3.69
C PRO A 32 -13.15 12.30 4.18
N MET A 33 -12.90 12.32 5.49
CA MET A 33 -11.64 12.77 6.09
C MET A 33 -10.65 11.63 6.29
N SER A 34 -10.94 10.44 5.77
CA SER A 34 -10.07 9.28 5.92
C SER A 34 -8.73 9.52 5.25
N PRO A 35 -7.61 9.20 5.92
CA PRO A 35 -6.37 8.94 5.22
C PRO A 35 -6.54 7.84 4.16
N LEU A 36 -5.85 7.98 3.04
CA LEU A 36 -5.88 7.03 1.94
C LEU A 36 -4.66 6.13 1.99
N PHE A 37 -4.85 4.84 2.24
CA PHE A 37 -3.81 3.85 2.06
C PHE A 37 -3.84 3.29 0.63
N GLY A 38 -2.67 3.01 0.07
CA GLY A 38 -2.54 2.38 -1.22
C GLY A 38 -1.24 1.65 -1.43
N MET A 39 -1.28 0.69 -2.35
CA MET A 39 -0.13 -0.04 -2.86
C MET A 39 0.08 0.26 -4.34
N MET A 40 1.34 0.44 -4.71
CA MET A 40 1.79 0.38 -6.08
C MET A 40 2.91 -0.65 -6.18
N TRP A 41 3.15 -1.15 -7.39
CA TRP A 41 4.32 -1.96 -7.65
C TRP A 41 4.75 -1.86 -9.11
N TYR A 42 6.00 -2.20 -9.36
CA TYR A 42 6.51 -2.34 -10.71
C TYR A 42 7.58 -3.42 -10.74
N GLU A 43 7.77 -3.97 -11.93
CA GLU A 43 8.94 -4.78 -12.20
C GLU A 43 10.11 -3.88 -12.57
N GLN A 44 11.26 -4.08 -11.91
CA GLN A 44 12.45 -3.30 -12.17
C GLN A 44 12.96 -3.58 -13.59
N PRO A 45 13.07 -2.55 -14.44
CA PRO A 45 13.57 -2.72 -15.79
C PRO A 45 15.06 -3.12 -15.77
N ASN A 46 15.48 -3.89 -16.77
CA ASN A 46 16.89 -4.27 -16.96
C ASN A 46 17.73 -3.15 -17.59
N SER A 47 17.09 -2.08 -18.08
CA SER A 47 17.70 -0.93 -18.74
C SER A 47 17.21 0.38 -18.10
N TYR A 48 17.83 1.50 -18.50
CA TYR A 48 17.44 2.85 -18.07
C TYR A 48 16.12 3.32 -18.71
N GLN A 49 15.05 2.61 -18.41
CA GLN A 49 13.70 2.94 -18.86
C GLN A 49 12.85 3.34 -17.66
N ARG A 50 11.90 4.24 -17.91
CA ARG A 50 10.87 4.59 -16.91
C ARG A 50 10.11 3.31 -16.56
N PRO A 51 10.05 2.89 -15.29
CA PRO A 51 9.32 1.69 -14.92
C PRO A 51 7.81 1.88 -15.14
N HIS A 52 7.14 0.81 -15.55
CA HIS A 52 5.68 0.77 -15.62
C HIS A 52 5.09 0.49 -14.24
N ILE A 53 4.63 1.54 -13.55
CA ILE A 53 4.04 1.41 -12.21
C ILE A 53 2.56 1.07 -12.31
N ARG A 54 2.19 -0.04 -11.67
CA ARG A 54 0.82 -0.49 -11.50
C ARG A 54 0.25 0.08 -10.20
N HIS A 55 -0.94 0.66 -10.29
CA HIS A 55 -1.59 1.36 -9.17
C HIS A 55 -3.12 1.29 -9.28
N TRP A 56 -3.65 1.87 -10.36
CA TRP A 56 -5.06 1.82 -10.72
C TRP A 56 -5.39 0.53 -11.45
N CYS A 57 -6.60 0.02 -11.27
CA CYS A 57 -7.12 -1.07 -12.09
C CYS A 57 -7.24 -0.61 -13.54
N ASN A 58 -6.17 -0.81 -14.33
CA ASN A 58 -6.10 -0.41 -15.72
C ASN A 58 -6.10 -1.65 -16.63
N GLN A 59 -6.95 -1.66 -17.65
CA GLN A 59 -6.98 -2.74 -18.65
C GLN A 59 -5.69 -2.77 -19.48
N ASP A 60 -5.02 -1.63 -19.65
CA ASP A 60 -3.76 -1.54 -20.37
C ASP A 60 -2.59 -2.24 -19.65
N ASP A 61 -2.72 -2.49 -18.34
CA ASP A 61 -1.75 -3.31 -17.60
C ASP A 61 -1.81 -4.78 -18.04
N ARG A 62 -2.90 -5.18 -18.71
CA ARG A 62 -3.15 -6.51 -19.29
C ARG A 62 -2.99 -7.68 -18.33
N LEU A 63 -3.01 -7.45 -17.01
CA LEU A 63 -2.74 -8.49 -16.01
C LEU A 63 -3.61 -9.74 -16.26
N PRO A 64 -3.05 -10.97 -16.20
CA PRO A 64 -3.81 -12.20 -16.38
C PRO A 64 -5.06 -12.31 -15.50
N GLY A 65 -5.04 -11.70 -14.31
CA GLY A 65 -6.22 -11.56 -13.47
C GLY A 65 -5.90 -10.92 -12.13
N TYR A 66 -6.90 -10.27 -11.54
CA TYR A 66 -6.86 -9.74 -10.19
C TYR A 66 -8.25 -9.86 -9.57
N TYR A 67 -8.36 -10.45 -8.38
CA TYR A 67 -9.66 -10.66 -7.74
C TYR A 67 -9.51 -10.93 -6.24
N TRP A 68 -10.54 -10.54 -5.50
CA TRP A 68 -10.75 -10.98 -4.12
C TRP A 68 -11.33 -12.39 -4.16
N TYR A 69 -10.60 -13.38 -3.64
CA TYR A 69 -11.07 -14.76 -3.59
C TYR A 69 -11.81 -15.07 -2.28
N GLU A 70 -11.55 -14.29 -1.23
CA GLU A 70 -12.33 -14.25 0.00
C GLU A 70 -12.40 -12.80 0.48
N ALA A 71 -13.61 -12.26 0.67
CA ALA A 71 -13.81 -10.97 1.30
C ALA A 71 -15.25 -10.85 1.79
N ASP A 72 -15.45 -10.20 2.94
CA ASP A 72 -16.78 -9.85 3.46
C ASP A 72 -17.16 -8.39 3.19
N GLY A 73 -16.24 -7.63 2.58
CA GLY A 73 -16.38 -6.20 2.29
C GLY A 73 -16.39 -5.31 3.54
N ARG A 74 -16.09 -5.83 4.73
CA ARG A 74 -16.26 -5.14 6.01
C ARG A 74 -15.06 -5.33 6.94
N THR A 75 -14.64 -6.57 7.18
CA THR A 75 -13.66 -6.92 8.21
C THR A 75 -12.38 -7.50 7.65
N PHE A 76 -12.40 -8.11 6.47
CA PHE A 76 -11.19 -8.66 5.86
C PHE A 76 -11.31 -8.81 4.35
N GLY A 77 -10.17 -9.08 3.72
CA GLY A 77 -10.13 -9.59 2.36
C GLY A 77 -8.81 -10.27 2.06
N ARG A 78 -8.84 -11.21 1.13
CA ARG A 78 -7.69 -11.85 0.50
C ARG A 78 -7.82 -11.78 -1.00
N GLN A 79 -6.76 -11.29 -1.64
CA GLN A 79 -6.74 -11.03 -3.08
C GLN A 79 -5.48 -11.62 -3.69
N ASN A 80 -5.63 -12.14 -4.90
CA ASN A 80 -4.52 -12.51 -5.76
C ASN A 80 -4.48 -11.56 -6.97
N ILE A 81 -3.28 -11.15 -7.35
CA ILE A 81 -2.98 -10.37 -8.55
C ILE A 81 -1.90 -11.14 -9.32
N SER A 82 -2.26 -11.67 -10.48
CA SER A 82 -1.37 -12.46 -11.34
C SER A 82 -0.55 -11.56 -12.26
N GLU A 83 0.73 -11.87 -12.42
CA GLU A 83 1.64 -11.14 -13.32
C GLU A 83 1.88 -11.89 -14.64
N HIS A 84 2.17 -11.12 -15.70
CA HIS A 84 2.37 -11.64 -17.07
C HIS A 84 3.46 -12.69 -17.17
N HIS A 85 4.58 -12.42 -16.52
CA HIS A 85 5.79 -13.23 -16.64
C HIS A 85 5.83 -14.36 -15.60
N GLY A 86 4.67 -14.71 -15.08
CA GLY A 86 4.52 -15.65 -13.98
C GLY A 86 4.76 -14.98 -12.63
N GLY A 87 4.05 -15.51 -11.65
CA GLY A 87 4.07 -15.01 -10.28
C GLY A 87 2.76 -14.36 -9.87
N VAL A 88 2.59 -14.27 -8.56
CA VAL A 88 1.36 -13.78 -7.93
C VAL A 88 1.74 -12.87 -6.77
N ILE A 89 1.13 -11.69 -6.74
CA ILE A 89 1.08 -10.83 -5.56
C ILE A 89 -0.17 -11.22 -4.79
N GLN A 90 -0.01 -11.54 -3.51
CA GLN A 90 -1.13 -11.79 -2.62
C GLN A 90 -1.24 -10.64 -1.63
N THR A 91 -2.42 -10.04 -1.55
CA THR A 91 -2.73 -8.97 -0.60
C THR A 91 -3.85 -9.42 0.32
N ASP A 92 -3.53 -9.51 1.61
CA ASP A 92 -4.50 -9.80 2.65
C ASP A 92 -4.65 -8.59 3.56
N TRP A 93 -5.83 -8.34 4.09
CA TRP A 93 -6.01 -7.31 5.10
C TRP A 93 -7.09 -7.70 6.10
N ILE A 94 -6.97 -7.14 7.31
CA ILE A 94 -7.96 -7.23 8.37
C ILE A 94 -8.22 -5.83 8.93
N ASN A 95 -9.48 -5.53 9.22
CA ASN A 95 -9.89 -4.37 10.00
C ASN A 95 -9.57 -4.65 11.48
N GLU A 96 -8.82 -3.76 12.12
CA GLU A 96 -8.60 -3.79 13.56
C GLU A 96 -9.47 -2.69 14.22
N LEU A 97 -9.73 -2.80 15.53
CA LEU A 97 -10.56 -1.82 16.25
C LEU A 97 -10.09 -0.36 16.04
N ASN A 98 -8.77 -0.17 15.96
CA ASN A 98 -8.11 1.13 15.92
C ASN A 98 -7.26 1.33 14.65
N GLY A 99 -7.55 0.61 13.57
CA GLY A 99 -6.76 0.68 12.35
C GLY A 99 -6.92 -0.54 11.44
N PHE A 100 -5.84 -0.94 10.79
CA PHE A 100 -5.82 -2.13 9.94
C PHE A 100 -4.45 -2.80 9.98
N ALA A 101 -4.44 -4.09 9.69
CA ALA A 101 -3.23 -4.81 9.32
C ALA A 101 -3.37 -5.36 7.90
N ALA A 102 -2.29 -5.34 7.14
CA ALA A 102 -2.25 -5.89 5.80
C ALA A 102 -0.99 -6.72 5.57
N ARG A 103 -1.07 -7.74 4.73
CA ARG A 103 0.07 -8.52 4.27
C ARG A 103 0.19 -8.38 2.76
N VAL A 104 1.39 -8.14 2.29
CA VAL A 104 1.74 -8.16 0.86
C VAL A 104 2.81 -9.24 0.66
N LYS A 105 2.46 -10.29 -0.09
CA LYS A 105 3.34 -11.42 -0.38
C LYS A 105 3.65 -11.48 -1.86
N LEU A 106 4.93 -11.55 -2.21
CA LEU A 106 5.38 -11.60 -3.60
C LEU A 106 5.95 -13.00 -3.91
N ASN A 107 5.16 -13.80 -4.62
CA ASN A 107 5.60 -15.08 -5.17
C ASN A 107 5.91 -14.91 -6.66
N MET A 108 7.05 -14.29 -6.97
CA MET A 108 7.41 -13.91 -8.34
C MET A 108 8.23 -14.97 -9.06
N ALA A 109 8.18 -14.94 -10.40
CA ALA A 109 9.04 -15.76 -11.24
C ALA A 109 10.54 -15.49 -10.92
N PRO A 110 11.40 -16.53 -10.94
CA PRO A 110 12.84 -16.37 -10.68
C PRO A 110 13.50 -15.37 -11.65
N GLY A 111 14.50 -14.65 -11.16
CA GLY A 111 15.30 -13.71 -11.98
C GLY A 111 14.64 -12.37 -12.29
N ARG A 112 13.41 -12.13 -11.81
CA ARG A 112 12.69 -10.85 -11.98
C ARG A 112 12.65 -10.09 -10.66
N ARG A 113 12.94 -8.79 -10.70
CA ARG A 113 12.95 -7.93 -9.50
C ARG A 113 11.72 -7.06 -9.48
N TYR A 114 11.10 -6.95 -8.31
CA TYR A 114 9.89 -6.16 -8.14
C TYR A 114 10.08 -5.20 -6.97
N ASN A 115 9.55 -3.99 -7.14
CA ASN A 115 9.51 -2.97 -6.10
C ASN A 115 8.06 -2.78 -5.67
N VAL A 116 7.84 -2.72 -4.36
CA VAL A 116 6.54 -2.45 -3.76
C VAL A 116 6.61 -1.09 -3.08
N ILE A 117 5.63 -0.24 -3.37
CA ILE A 117 5.53 1.11 -2.84
C ILE A 117 4.23 1.17 -2.06
N LEU A 118 4.33 1.61 -0.81
CA LEU A 118 3.21 1.73 0.10
C LEU A 118 3.14 3.16 0.55
N TYR A 119 1.94 3.71 0.51
CA TYR A 119 1.73 5.10 0.86
C TYR A 119 0.49 5.27 1.73
N LEU A 120 0.51 6.33 2.52
CA LEU A 120 -0.64 6.86 3.21
C LEU A 120 -0.71 8.36 2.91
N SER A 121 -1.82 8.82 2.37
CA SER A 121 -2.05 10.25 2.12
C SER A 121 -3.10 10.79 3.06
N ALA A 122 -2.84 11.95 3.66
CA ALA A 122 -3.88 12.76 4.30
C ALA A 122 -4.87 13.30 3.24
N GLN A 123 -6.13 13.50 3.63
CA GLN A 123 -7.14 14.18 2.81
C GLN A 123 -7.55 15.54 3.39
N ASP A 124 -7.50 15.68 4.71
CA ASP A 124 -7.77 16.93 5.42
C ASP A 124 -6.48 17.70 5.72
N LEU A 125 -6.62 19.02 5.90
CA LEU A 125 -5.51 19.92 6.23
C LEU A 125 -5.06 19.82 7.70
N GLY A 126 -5.87 19.19 8.56
CA GLY A 126 -5.58 19.05 9.99
C GLY A 126 -4.64 17.88 10.30
N THR A 127 -4.53 16.92 9.38
CA THR A 127 -3.68 15.74 9.55
C THR A 127 -2.21 16.12 9.51
N ARG A 128 -1.50 15.79 10.59
CA ARG A 128 -0.05 15.97 10.70
C ARG A 128 0.64 14.62 10.64
N LEU A 129 1.63 14.50 9.77
CA LEU A 129 2.48 13.32 9.64
C LEU A 129 3.91 13.68 10.05
N GLN A 130 4.56 12.79 10.79
CA GLN A 130 5.95 12.92 11.22
C GLN A 130 6.69 11.64 10.86
N LEU A 131 7.80 11.78 10.14
CA LEU A 131 8.70 10.67 9.84
C LEU A 131 9.21 10.03 11.13
N GLY A 132 9.10 8.71 11.22
CA GLY A 132 9.74 7.94 12.28
C GLY A 132 11.12 7.44 11.84
N LYS A 133 11.79 6.72 12.75
CA LYS A 133 13.21 6.36 12.61
C LYS A 133 13.45 4.91 12.18
N HIS A 134 12.39 4.10 12.06
CA HIS A 134 12.53 2.65 11.87
C HIS A 134 11.36 2.12 11.03
N LEU A 135 11.54 1.04 10.26
CA LEU A 135 10.46 0.45 9.47
C LEU A 135 9.21 0.11 10.29
N ARG A 136 9.38 -0.34 11.54
CA ARG A 136 8.27 -0.60 12.47
C ARG A 136 7.47 0.66 12.87
N HIS A 137 8.03 1.84 12.63
CA HIS A 137 7.46 3.16 12.88
C HIS A 137 7.85 4.09 11.73
N VAL A 138 7.33 3.85 10.53
CA VAL A 138 7.65 4.63 9.32
C VAL A 138 7.24 6.09 9.50
N PHE A 139 6.03 6.31 10.00
CA PHE A 139 5.57 7.64 10.41
C PHE A 139 4.56 7.55 11.55
N LEU A 140 4.48 8.66 12.29
CA LEU A 140 3.43 8.94 13.27
C LEU A 140 2.50 9.96 12.66
N GLY A 141 1.20 9.79 12.88
CA GLY A 141 0.15 10.67 12.40
C GLY A 141 -0.72 11.17 13.54
N LYS A 142 -1.30 12.36 13.36
CA LYS A 142 -2.42 12.83 14.16
C LYS A 142 -3.45 13.45 13.24
N SER A 143 -4.68 12.95 13.28
CA SER A 143 -5.84 13.55 12.58
C SER A 143 -7.01 13.74 13.52
N GLU A 144 -8.00 14.54 13.10
CA GLU A 144 -9.25 14.70 13.83
C GLU A 144 -10.02 13.37 13.88
N LEU A 145 -10.08 12.66 12.76
CA LEU A 145 -10.82 11.40 12.62
C LEU A 145 -10.22 10.23 13.40
N LEU A 146 -8.90 10.04 13.33
CA LEU A 146 -8.23 8.84 13.88
C LEU A 146 -7.50 9.10 15.20
N GLY A 147 -7.45 10.36 15.67
CA GLY A 147 -6.58 10.73 16.76
C GLY A 147 -5.10 10.51 16.39
N LYS A 148 -4.29 10.06 17.36
CA LYS A 148 -2.88 9.71 17.12
C LYS A 148 -2.78 8.29 16.55
N PHE A 149 -2.05 8.10 15.46
CA PHE A 149 -1.83 6.80 14.83
C PHE A 149 -0.38 6.60 14.39
N THR A 150 0.01 5.36 14.13
CA THR A 150 1.34 4.99 13.63
C THR A 150 1.21 4.06 12.45
N PHE A 151 2.05 4.23 11.44
CA PHE A 151 2.19 3.28 10.34
C PHE A 151 3.53 2.58 10.42
N GLY A 152 3.51 1.26 10.35
CA GLY A 152 4.67 0.41 10.44
C GLY A 152 4.67 -0.69 9.38
N VAL A 153 5.88 -1.04 8.95
CA VAL A 153 6.20 -2.15 8.08
C VAL A 153 7.09 -3.12 8.84
N ARG A 154 6.74 -4.40 8.79
CA ARG A 154 7.52 -5.51 9.32
C ARG A 154 7.79 -6.49 8.17
N LEU A 155 9.07 -6.76 7.95
CA LEU A 155 9.50 -7.85 7.08
C LEU A 155 9.48 -9.15 7.89
N LYS A 156 9.04 -10.25 7.29
CA LYS A 156 9.14 -11.58 7.93
C LYS A 156 10.62 -11.94 8.10
N ASP A 157 11.00 -12.61 9.19
CA ASP A 157 12.42 -12.80 9.56
C ASP A 157 13.28 -13.52 8.50
N ASP A 158 12.69 -14.36 7.65
CA ASP A 158 13.38 -15.02 6.52
C ASP A 158 13.37 -14.21 5.21
N THR A 159 12.79 -13.00 5.25
CA THR A 159 12.77 -12.08 4.10
C THR A 159 14.15 -11.46 4.00
N GLN A 160 14.99 -12.02 3.13
CA GLN A 160 16.32 -11.52 2.86
C GLN A 160 16.23 -10.05 2.44
N LEU A 161 16.64 -9.15 3.34
CA LEU A 161 16.72 -7.69 3.16
C LEU A 161 17.83 -7.33 2.15
N GLN A 162 17.63 -7.66 0.88
CA GLN A 162 18.35 -6.98 -0.21
C GLN A 162 17.57 -5.74 -0.70
N SER A 163 16.42 -5.47 -0.08
CA SER A 163 15.55 -4.35 -0.35
C SER A 163 16.06 -3.06 0.30
N SER A 164 16.51 -2.10 -0.50
CA SER A 164 16.58 -0.71 -0.08
C SER A 164 15.16 -0.22 0.21
N HIS A 165 14.93 0.34 1.40
CA HIS A 165 13.68 1.05 1.70
C HIS A 165 13.97 2.54 1.72
N SER A 166 13.08 3.32 1.12
CA SER A 166 13.08 4.77 1.20
C SER A 166 11.73 5.21 1.73
N VAL A 167 11.73 6.17 2.65
CA VAL A 167 10.51 6.76 3.16
C VAL A 167 10.51 8.21 2.70
N MET A 168 9.46 8.58 1.98
CA MET A 168 9.24 9.95 1.56
C MET A 168 8.05 10.51 2.32
N LEU A 169 8.21 11.73 2.81
CA LEU A 169 7.11 12.53 3.34
C LEU A 169 7.08 13.85 2.56
N THR A 170 5.89 14.22 2.10
CA THR A 170 5.65 15.48 1.39
C THR A 170 4.52 16.22 2.08
N ASP A 171 4.68 17.53 2.22
CA ASP A 171 3.64 18.45 2.72
C ASP A 171 2.82 19.05 1.56
N GLU A 172 3.24 18.79 0.31
CA GLU A 172 2.50 19.23 -0.86
C GLU A 172 1.27 18.36 -1.09
N ARG A 173 0.13 19.01 -1.31
CA ARG A 173 -1.10 18.31 -1.72
C ARG A 173 -0.95 17.86 -3.17
N ILE A 174 -0.47 16.64 -3.36
CA ILE A 174 -0.40 16.02 -4.68
C ILE A 174 -1.83 15.56 -5.04
N PRO A 175 -2.36 15.97 -6.20
CA PRO A 175 -3.62 15.43 -6.69
C PRO A 175 -3.50 13.92 -6.92
N ILE A 176 -4.56 13.17 -6.64
CA ILE A 176 -4.51 11.70 -6.62
C ILE A 176 -4.08 11.11 -7.97
N GLU A 177 -4.49 11.76 -9.05
CA GLU A 177 -4.15 11.43 -10.43
C GLU A 177 -2.66 11.59 -10.75
N ARG A 178 -1.91 12.40 -9.97
CA ARG A 178 -0.47 12.64 -10.16
C ARG A 178 0.41 11.78 -9.27
N TYR A 179 -0.16 10.90 -8.45
CA TYR A 179 0.63 10.03 -7.56
C TYR A 179 1.64 9.17 -8.32
N HIS A 180 1.25 8.63 -9.47
CA HIS A 180 2.14 7.84 -10.32
C HIS A 180 3.37 8.67 -10.74
N ASP A 181 3.15 9.85 -11.31
CA ASP A 181 4.24 10.70 -11.78
C ASP A 181 5.15 11.13 -10.64
N PHE A 182 4.57 11.59 -9.53
CA PHE A 182 5.33 11.97 -8.35
C PHE A 182 6.23 10.84 -7.85
N VAL A 183 5.69 9.62 -7.76
CA VAL A 183 6.47 8.46 -7.33
C VAL A 183 7.59 8.17 -8.33
N VAL A 184 7.33 8.18 -9.63
CA VAL A 184 8.37 7.91 -10.63
C VAL A 184 9.48 8.95 -10.56
N ASP A 185 9.14 10.23 -10.55
CA ASP A 185 10.11 11.33 -10.55
C ASP A 185 11.03 11.26 -9.32
N ASN A 186 10.48 10.88 -8.17
CA ASN A 186 11.24 10.72 -6.93
C ASN A 186 11.94 9.36 -6.79
N THR A 187 11.56 8.35 -7.57
CA THR A 187 12.25 7.05 -7.60
C THR A 187 13.42 7.07 -8.59
N VAL A 188 13.29 7.75 -9.74
CA VAL A 188 14.35 7.90 -10.76
C VAL A 188 15.59 8.58 -10.20
N GLY A 189 15.45 9.55 -9.27
CA GLY A 189 16.59 10.15 -8.57
C GLY A 189 17.40 9.14 -7.72
N LEU A 190 16.77 8.09 -7.19
CA LEU A 190 17.43 7.04 -6.39
C LEU A 190 18.09 5.95 -7.26
N PHE A 191 17.58 5.70 -8.47
CA PHE A 191 18.16 4.74 -9.42
C PHE A 191 19.60 5.10 -9.84
N PHE A 192 19.98 6.38 -9.82
CA PHE A 192 21.34 6.82 -10.16
C PHE A 192 22.40 6.50 -9.10
N SER A 193 22.02 6.09 -7.87
CA SER A 193 22.97 5.85 -6.77
C SER A 193 23.21 4.36 -6.45
N PHE A 194 22.31 3.45 -6.87
CA PHE A 194 22.33 2.04 -6.44
C PHE A 194 22.48 1.04 -7.60
N TYR A 195 23.56 1.12 -8.35
CA TYR A 195 23.97 0.05 -9.28
C TYR A 195 24.75 -1.06 -8.55
N ARG A 196 24.11 -1.87 -7.67
CA ARG A 196 24.61 -3.23 -7.37
C ARG A 196 23.65 -4.11 -6.55
N MET A 197 23.53 -5.36 -7.01
CA MET A 197 23.09 -6.61 -6.34
C MET A 197 21.67 -7.17 -6.62
N GLU A 198 21.65 -8.51 -6.69
CA GLU A 198 20.68 -9.42 -7.32
C GLU A 198 19.86 -10.25 -6.29
N TYR A 199 18.65 -10.71 -6.69
CA TYR A 199 17.84 -11.90 -6.25
C TYR A 199 16.52 -11.73 -5.44
N THR A 200 15.71 -12.82 -5.46
CA THR A 200 14.22 -12.91 -5.41
C THR A 200 13.60 -13.59 -4.15
N ARG A 201 12.32 -13.22 -3.85
CA ARG A 201 11.29 -13.66 -2.82
C ARG A 201 11.19 -12.86 -1.50
N HIS A 202 10.01 -12.28 -1.21
CA HIS A 202 9.75 -11.47 0.01
C HIS A 202 8.30 -11.56 0.53
N ASP A 203 8.13 -11.52 1.87
CA ASP A 203 6.85 -11.49 2.61
C ASP A 203 6.81 -10.23 3.53
N LEU A 204 5.83 -9.34 3.35
CA LEU A 204 5.74 -8.04 4.02
C LEU A 204 4.45 -7.92 4.84
N TRP A 205 4.56 -7.55 6.12
CA TRP A 205 3.43 -7.27 7.02
C TRP A 205 3.37 -5.77 7.34
N LEU A 206 2.16 -5.21 7.33
CA LEU A 206 1.86 -3.80 7.53
C LEU A 206 0.89 -3.64 8.68
N ARG A 207 1.12 -2.62 9.51
CA ARG A 207 0.22 -2.30 10.61
C ARG A 207 0.04 -0.79 10.71
N ASN A 208 -1.21 -0.35 10.73
CA ASN A 208 -1.59 0.98 11.17
C ASN A 208 -2.38 0.85 12.47
N THR A 209 -1.91 1.47 13.56
CA THR A 209 -2.56 1.39 14.88
C THR A 209 -2.71 2.79 15.47
N ALA A 210 -3.91 3.13 15.97
CA ALA A 210 -4.05 4.28 16.86
C ALA A 210 -3.26 4.04 18.16
N ALA A 211 -2.52 5.03 18.63
CA ALA A 211 -1.72 4.92 19.83
C ALA A 211 -2.62 5.04 21.07
N SER A 212 -2.74 3.96 21.84
CA SER A 212 -3.35 3.99 23.17
C SER A 212 -2.34 4.55 24.18
N PHE A 213 -2.74 5.55 24.96
CA PHE A 213 -2.10 5.90 26.23
C PHE A 213 -2.92 5.27 27.36
#